data_AF-A0A848Q8F0-F1
#
_entry.id   AF-A0A848Q8F0-F1
#
_cell.length_a   1.000
_cell.length_b   1.000
_cell.length_c   1.000
_cell.angle_alpha   90.00
_cell.angle_beta   90.00
_cell.angle_gamma   90.00
#
_symmetry.space_group_name_H-M   'P 1'
#
loop_
_entity.id
_entity.type
_entity.pdbx_description
1 polymer ?
#
loop_
_entity_poly.entity_id
_entity_poly.type
_entity_poly.pdbx_seq_one_letter_code
_entity_poly.pdbx_strand_id
1 'polypeptide(L)'
;MSKMQTSKAGFIYASLFVLLSAIIFVFAGFSSDISSSQSDFVVDVLNAILRFFGVILNEAELVGFAIFVRKFFGHFFIFLIDGVFAYLTLYKLFTFKKNLVILLFGVLIMFLVAGISEFIQYFAGGRNANWIDVAIDLGGATLGLLIAFAFTIKTNEKVDN
;
A
#
# COMPACT_ATOMS: atom_id res chain seq x y z
N MET A 1 -15.43 -30.73 -12.07
CA MET A 1 -15.17 -29.27 -12.04
C MET A 1 -16.16 -28.64 -11.07
N SER A 2 -15.74 -28.31 -9.84
CA SER A 2 -16.63 -27.61 -8.90
C SER A 2 -16.88 -26.20 -9.40
N LYS A 3 -18.16 -25.82 -9.56
CA LYS A 3 -18.57 -24.47 -9.95
C LYS A 3 -17.89 -23.45 -9.04
N MET A 4 -17.22 -22.50 -9.66
CA MET A 4 -16.67 -21.31 -9.03
C MET A 4 -17.86 -20.53 -8.45
N GLN A 5 -18.15 -20.68 -7.16
CA GLN A 5 -19.07 -19.79 -6.47
C GLN A 5 -18.33 -18.47 -6.23
N THR A 6 -18.28 -17.63 -7.26
CA THR A 6 -17.79 -16.26 -7.17
C THR A 6 -18.63 -15.50 -6.15
N SER A 7 -18.02 -15.10 -5.03
CA SER A 7 -18.72 -14.34 -3.99
C SER A 7 -18.83 -12.88 -4.40
N LYS A 8 -19.99 -12.24 -4.19
CA LYS A 8 -20.18 -10.79 -4.43
C LYS A 8 -19.10 -9.94 -3.73
N ALA A 9 -18.64 -10.39 -2.55
CA ALA A 9 -17.56 -9.76 -1.80
C ALA A 9 -16.23 -9.75 -2.56
N GLY A 10 -15.91 -10.80 -3.32
CA GLY A 10 -14.69 -10.87 -4.12
C GLY A 10 -14.61 -9.76 -5.17
N PHE A 11 -15.72 -9.41 -5.83
CA PHE A 11 -15.77 -8.31 -6.78
C PHE A 11 -15.66 -6.93 -6.10
N ILE A 12 -16.18 -6.78 -4.89
CA ILE A 12 -16.00 -5.56 -4.11
C ILE A 12 -14.52 -5.37 -3.78
N TYR A 13 -13.84 -6.41 -3.28
CA TYR A 13 -12.40 -6.34 -2.99
C TYR A 13 -11.58 -6.06 -4.25
N ALA A 14 -11.93 -6.70 -5.37
CA ALA A 14 -11.25 -6.45 -6.65
C ALA A 14 -11.41 -5.00 -7.11
N SER A 15 -12.61 -4.43 -6.94
CA SER A 15 -12.88 -3.04 -7.29
C SER A 15 -12.08 -2.08 -6.41
N LEU A 16 -11.98 -2.36 -5.11
CA LEU A 16 -11.19 -1.55 -4.17
C LEU A 16 -9.70 -1.63 -4.49
N PHE A 17 -9.17 -2.83 -4.76
CA PHE A 17 -7.80 -3.04 -5.20
C PHE A 17 -7.49 -2.25 -6.47
N VAL A 18 -8.31 -2.41 -7.52
CA VAL A 18 -8.10 -1.68 -8.79
C VAL A 18 -8.18 -0.17 -8.60
N LEU A 19 -9.14 0.31 -7.79
CA LEU A 19 -9.28 1.74 -7.50
C LEU A 19 -8.06 2.30 -6.76
N LEU A 20 -7.57 1.59 -5.75
CA LEU A 20 -6.39 1.98 -4.97
C LEU A 20 -5.12 1.95 -5.81
N SER A 21 -4.88 0.90 -6.59
CA SER A 21 -3.77 0.85 -7.54
C SER A 21 -3.83 1.99 -8.56
N ALA A 22 -5.03 2.36 -9.05
CA ALA A 22 -5.19 3.51 -9.93
C ALA A 22 -4.83 4.83 -9.24
N ILE A 23 -5.25 5.02 -7.98
CA ILE A 23 -4.87 6.19 -7.17
C ILE A 23 -3.35 6.26 -6.99
N ILE A 24 -2.71 5.12 -6.68
CA ILE A 24 -1.25 5.01 -6.57
C ILE A 24 -0.57 5.47 -7.86
N PHE A 25 -1.05 5.02 -9.02
CA PHE A 25 -0.46 5.42 -10.31
C PHE A 25 -0.68 6.91 -10.63
N VAL A 26 -1.84 7.48 -10.26
CA VAL A 26 -2.07 8.92 -10.38
C VAL A 26 -1.08 9.69 -9.49
N PHE A 27 -0.88 9.26 -8.24
CA PHE A 27 0.05 9.89 -7.30
C PHE A 27 1.50 9.77 -7.75
N ALA A 28 1.88 8.63 -8.34
CA ALA A 28 3.20 8.43 -8.93
C ALA A 28 3.47 9.42 -10.08
N GLY A 29 2.45 9.81 -10.84
CA GLY A 29 2.56 10.77 -11.94
C GLY A 29 2.73 12.24 -11.51
N PHE A 30 2.58 12.56 -10.22
CA PHE A 30 2.75 13.93 -9.74
C PHE A 30 4.23 14.32 -9.63
N SER A 31 4.54 15.56 -10.02
CA SER A 31 5.88 16.14 -9.88
C SER A 31 6.32 16.22 -8.42
N SER A 32 7.62 16.43 -8.20
CA SER A 32 8.19 16.61 -6.85
C SER A 32 7.48 17.69 -6.04
N ASP A 33 7.11 18.79 -6.68
CA ASP A 33 6.54 19.97 -6.03
C ASP A 33 5.09 19.70 -5.60
N ILE A 34 4.29 19.09 -6.49
CA ILE A 34 2.92 18.70 -6.18
C ILE A 34 2.91 17.65 -5.06
N SER A 35 3.76 16.62 -5.16
CA SER A 35 3.83 15.55 -4.15
C SER A 35 4.27 16.07 -2.78
N SER A 36 5.20 17.03 -2.74
CA SER A 36 5.62 17.65 -1.48
C SER A 36 4.48 18.47 -0.88
N SER A 37 3.80 19.31 -1.68
CA SER A 37 2.67 20.12 -1.21
C SER A 37 1.51 19.31 -0.61
N GLN A 38 1.26 18.10 -1.11
CA GLN A 38 0.25 17.19 -0.56
C GLN A 38 0.61 16.68 0.84
N SER A 39 1.90 16.51 1.10
CA SER A 39 2.40 16.02 2.38
C SER A 39 2.49 17.14 3.43
N ASP A 40 2.69 18.39 3.00
CA ASP A 40 2.88 19.56 3.87
C ASP A 40 1.74 19.73 4.88
N PHE A 41 0.48 19.58 4.46
CA PHE A 41 -0.65 19.66 5.38
C PHE A 41 -0.57 18.60 6.50
N VAL A 42 -0.21 17.36 6.17
CA VAL A 42 -0.07 16.27 7.14
C VAL A 42 1.13 16.54 8.06
N VAL A 43 2.24 17.03 7.49
CA VAL A 43 3.43 17.41 8.25
C VAL A 43 3.11 18.51 9.25
N ASP A 44 2.37 19.55 8.85
CA ASP A 44 1.97 20.66 9.71
C ASP A 44 1.10 20.20 10.86
N VAL A 45 0.09 19.37 10.59
CA VAL A 45 -0.79 18.80 11.63
C VAL A 45 0.02 17.95 12.61
N LEU A 46 0.89 17.08 12.12
CA LEU A 46 1.70 16.22 12.99
C LEU A 46 2.74 17.03 13.79
N ASN A 47 3.36 18.03 13.18
CA ASN A 47 4.30 18.94 13.85
C ASN A 47 3.59 19.76 14.95
N ALA A 48 2.35 20.20 14.72
CA ALA A 48 1.54 20.85 15.75
C ALA A 48 1.25 19.92 16.94
N ILE A 49 0.96 18.64 16.67
CA ILE A 49 0.78 17.62 17.72
C ILE A 49 2.09 17.40 18.49
N LEU A 50 3.23 17.27 17.81
CA LEU A 50 4.53 17.13 18.46
C LEU A 50 4.83 18.30 19.41
N ARG A 51 4.58 19.54 18.94
CA ARG A 51 4.72 20.76 19.75
C ARG A 51 3.79 20.78 20.96
N PHE A 52 2.55 20.30 20.82
CA PHE A 52 1.61 20.16 21.94
C PHE A 52 2.17 19.26 23.05
N PHE A 53 2.89 18.20 22.69
CA PHE A 53 3.58 17.32 23.64
C PHE A 53 4.98 17.81 24.05
N GLY A 54 5.38 19.03 23.67
CA GLY A 54 6.67 19.62 24.03
C GLY A 54 7.86 19.18 23.17
N VAL A 55 7.63 18.51 22.04
CA VAL A 55 8.68 18.14 21.08
C VAL A 55 8.81 19.25 20.03
N ILE A 56 9.98 19.88 19.99
CA ILE A 56 10.29 20.96 19.03
C ILE A 56 11.42 20.46 18.12
N LEU A 57 11.09 20.25 16.85
CA LEU A 57 12.07 19.86 15.83
C LEU A 57 12.87 21.08 15.36
N ASN A 58 14.17 20.92 15.21
CA ASN A 58 14.99 21.88 14.47
C ASN A 58 14.76 21.76 12.95
N GLU A 59 15.36 22.64 12.15
CA GLU A 59 15.15 22.67 10.69
C GLU A 59 15.52 21.36 10.01
N ALA A 60 16.66 20.76 10.36
CA ALA A 60 17.10 19.49 9.76
C ALA A 60 16.18 18.33 10.14
N GLU A 61 15.74 18.29 11.40
CA GLU A 61 14.78 17.30 11.89
C GLU A 61 13.42 17.45 11.23
N LEU A 62 12.95 18.68 11.00
CA LEU A 62 11.68 18.94 10.31
C LEU A 62 11.73 18.47 8.85
N VAL A 63 12.83 18.70 8.14
CA VAL A 63 13.03 18.19 6.78
C VAL A 63 13.02 16.65 6.77
N GLY A 64 13.75 16.02 7.70
CA GLY A 64 13.76 14.56 7.84
C GLY A 64 12.37 14.00 8.17
N PHE A 65 11.63 14.67 9.04
CA PHE A 65 10.27 14.33 9.41
C PHE A 65 9.31 14.44 8.22
N ALA A 66 9.40 15.52 7.42
CA ALA A 66 8.59 15.69 6.22
C ALA A 66 8.85 14.57 5.19
N ILE A 67 10.11 14.20 4.98
CA ILE A 67 10.47 13.08 4.11
C ILE A 67 9.90 11.76 4.65
N PHE A 68 10.00 11.53 5.96
CA PHE A 68 9.43 10.35 6.60
C PHE A 68 7.91 10.28 6.41
N VAL A 69 7.18 11.36 6.68
CA VAL A 69 5.71 11.42 6.53
C VAL A 69 5.32 11.13 5.08
N ARG A 70 6.00 11.75 4.11
CA ARG A 70 5.76 11.49 2.68
C ARG A 70 5.99 10.04 2.31
N LYS A 71 7.11 9.43 2.72
CA LYS A 71 7.40 8.01 2.44
C LYS A 71 6.44 7.08 3.19
N PHE A 72 6.06 7.42 4.41
CA PHE A 72 5.16 6.58 5.18
C PHE A 72 3.76 6.55 4.56
N PHE A 73 3.16 7.70 4.24
CA PHE A 73 1.80 7.74 3.70
C PHE A 73 1.72 7.45 2.20
N GLY A 74 2.65 8.02 1.42
CA GLY A 74 2.63 7.94 -0.05
C GLY A 74 3.24 6.66 -0.63
N HIS A 75 4.06 5.94 0.15
CA HIS A 75 4.68 4.69 -0.28
C HIS A 75 4.22 3.54 0.63
N PHE A 76 4.56 3.55 1.91
CA PHE A 76 4.29 2.40 2.77
C PHE A 76 2.78 2.13 3.02
N PHE A 77 2.05 3.13 3.53
CA PHE A 77 0.70 2.94 4.07
C PHE A 77 -0.35 2.71 2.99
N ILE A 78 -0.28 3.45 1.87
CA ILE A 78 -1.21 3.23 0.76
C ILE A 78 -1.04 1.85 0.13
N PHE A 79 0.20 1.38 -0.03
CA PHE A 79 0.49 0.03 -0.50
C PHE A 79 0.09 -1.05 0.52
N LEU A 80 0.15 -0.77 1.82
CA LEU A 80 -0.38 -1.67 2.85
C LEU A 80 -1.87 -1.91 2.66
N ILE A 81 -2.65 -0.84 2.48
CA ILE A 81 -4.09 -0.96 2.26
C ILE A 81 -4.36 -1.70 0.93
N ASP A 82 -3.63 -1.38 -0.13
CA ASP A 82 -3.78 -2.03 -1.43
C ASP A 82 -3.44 -3.53 -1.34
N GLY A 83 -2.38 -3.89 -0.61
CA GLY A 83 -1.98 -5.27 -0.35
C GLY A 83 -3.03 -6.09 0.40
N VAL A 84 -3.77 -5.48 1.34
CA VAL A 84 -4.92 -6.14 2.00
C VAL A 84 -5.98 -6.52 0.95
N PHE A 85 -6.35 -5.60 0.07
CA PHE A 85 -7.37 -5.85 -0.94
C PHE A 85 -6.88 -6.79 -2.05
N ALA A 86 -5.59 -6.75 -2.40
CA ALA A 86 -4.97 -7.70 -3.30
C ALA A 86 -5.13 -9.14 -2.76
N TYR A 87 -4.78 -9.38 -1.49
CA TYR A 87 -4.95 -10.71 -0.88
C TYR A 87 -6.42 -11.15 -0.88
N LEU A 88 -7.33 -10.29 -0.40
CA LEU A 88 -8.75 -10.63 -0.29
C LEU A 88 -9.39 -10.90 -1.66
N THR A 89 -8.96 -10.17 -2.69
CA THR A 89 -9.36 -10.40 -4.09
C THR A 89 -8.91 -11.78 -4.56
N LEU A 90 -7.62 -12.08 -4.41
CA LEU A 90 -7.07 -13.36 -4.80
C LEU A 90 -7.74 -14.52 -4.06
N TYR A 91 -7.95 -14.37 -2.75
CA TYR A 91 -8.58 -15.38 -1.91
C TYR A 91 -10.05 -15.64 -2.24
N LYS A 92 -10.82 -14.61 -2.63
CA LYS A 92 -12.27 -14.75 -2.89
C LYS A 92 -12.63 -15.06 -4.35
N LEU A 93 -11.78 -14.69 -5.31
CA LEU A 93 -12.07 -14.87 -6.74
C LEU A 93 -11.34 -16.06 -7.35
N PHE A 94 -10.19 -16.46 -6.81
CA PHE A 94 -9.41 -17.56 -7.36
C PHE A 94 -9.54 -18.83 -6.53
N THR A 95 -9.59 -19.97 -7.22
CA THR A 95 -9.81 -21.29 -6.61
C THR A 95 -8.54 -21.92 -6.04
N PHE A 96 -7.48 -21.15 -5.83
CA PHE A 96 -6.23 -21.67 -5.31
C PHE A 96 -6.48 -22.28 -3.91
N LYS A 97 -6.27 -23.58 -3.77
CA LYS A 97 -6.60 -24.31 -2.54
C LYS A 97 -5.60 -24.08 -1.38
N LYS A 98 -4.58 -23.25 -1.58
CA LYS A 98 -3.50 -23.04 -0.60
C LYS A 98 -3.30 -21.55 -0.35
N ASN A 99 -3.59 -21.10 0.87
CA ASN A 99 -3.42 -19.71 1.30
C ASN A 99 -1.99 -19.19 1.06
N LEU A 100 -0.98 -20.05 1.19
CA LEU A 100 0.42 -19.69 0.93
C LEU A 100 0.69 -19.37 -0.55
N VAL A 101 0.05 -20.08 -1.48
CA VAL A 101 0.20 -19.81 -2.92
C VAL A 101 -0.42 -18.46 -3.26
N ILE A 102 -1.57 -18.14 -2.66
CA ILE A 102 -2.22 -16.84 -2.81
C ILE A 102 -1.31 -15.72 -2.26
N LEU A 103 -0.69 -15.94 -1.10
CA LEU A 103 0.23 -14.98 -0.50
C LEU A 103 1.42 -14.69 -1.43
N LEU A 104 2.09 -15.73 -1.92
CA LEU A 104 3.25 -15.58 -2.83
C LEU A 104 2.86 -14.89 -4.15
N PHE A 105 1.70 -15.25 -4.71
CA PHE A 105 1.21 -14.61 -5.92
C PHE A 105 0.82 -13.14 -5.68
N GLY A 106 0.25 -12.84 -4.51
CA GLY A 106 -0.02 -11.48 -4.07
C GLY A 106 1.26 -10.63 -3.97
N VAL A 107 2.32 -11.17 -3.36
CA VAL A 107 3.63 -10.47 -3.30
C VAL A 107 4.15 -10.17 -4.71
N LEU A 108 4.05 -11.12 -5.63
CA LEU A 108 4.48 -10.92 -7.02
C LEU A 108 3.67 -9.80 -7.71
N ILE A 109 2.34 -9.80 -7.56
CA ILE A 109 1.48 -8.74 -8.11
C ILE A 109 1.86 -7.39 -7.52
N MET A 110 2.03 -7.30 -6.21
CA MET A 110 2.36 -6.04 -5.55
C MET A 110 3.77 -5.54 -5.89
N PHE A 111 4.71 -6.44 -6.15
CA PHE A 111 6.02 -6.07 -6.70
C PHE A 111 5.89 -5.42 -8.08
N LEU A 112 5.00 -5.93 -8.95
CA LEU A 112 4.72 -5.30 -10.24
C LEU A 112 4.05 -3.93 -10.08
N VAL A 113 3.08 -3.81 -9.16
CA VAL A 113 2.42 -2.52 -8.88
C VAL A 113 3.45 -1.49 -8.38
N ALA A 114 4.33 -1.86 -7.46
CA ALA A 114 5.42 -1.01 -6.95
C ALA A 114 6.46 -0.66 -8.03
N GLY A 115 6.80 -1.61 -8.90
CA GLY A 115 7.70 -1.36 -10.02
C GLY A 115 7.08 -0.40 -11.04
N ILE A 116 5.78 -0.54 -11.33
CA ILE A 116 5.05 0.32 -12.27
C ILE A 116 4.87 1.73 -11.70
N SER A 117 4.54 1.88 -10.42
CA SER A 117 4.46 3.20 -9.79
C SER A 117 5.78 3.94 -9.91
N GLU A 118 6.90 3.29 -9.59
CA GLU A 118 8.21 3.93 -9.67
C GLU A 118 8.65 4.22 -11.12
N PHE A 119 8.24 3.37 -12.06
CA PHE A 119 8.42 3.61 -13.49
C PHE A 119 7.62 4.82 -13.98
N ILE A 120 6.37 4.99 -13.55
CA ILE A 120 5.56 6.18 -13.87
C ILE A 120 6.21 7.43 -13.25
N GLN A 121 6.64 7.32 -12.00
CA GLN A 121 7.32 8.38 -11.26
C GLN A 121 8.59 8.87 -11.95
N TYR A 122 9.33 7.98 -12.61
CA TYR A 122 10.51 8.36 -13.40
C TYR A 122 10.21 9.42 -14.48
N PHE A 123 9.00 9.40 -15.04
CA PHE A 123 8.58 10.38 -16.04
C PHE A 123 7.94 11.63 -15.42
N ALA A 124 7.72 11.65 -14.10
CA ALA A 124 7.22 12.81 -13.39
C ALA A 124 8.37 13.82 -13.15
N GLY A 125 8.15 15.08 -13.53
CA GLY A 125 9.18 16.12 -13.41
C GLY A 125 9.72 16.26 -11.99
N GLY A 126 11.05 16.31 -11.86
CA GLY A 126 11.75 16.50 -10.58
C GLY A 126 11.85 15.25 -9.71
N ARG A 127 11.45 14.06 -10.21
CA ARG A 127 11.55 12.79 -9.48
C ARG A 127 12.52 11.84 -10.19
N ASN A 128 13.13 10.94 -9.42
CA ASN A 128 13.96 9.86 -9.93
C ASN A 128 13.37 8.53 -9.48
N ALA A 129 13.54 7.51 -10.32
CA ALA A 129 13.24 6.14 -9.92
C ALA A 129 14.23 5.68 -8.84
N ASN A 130 13.72 5.05 -7.79
CA ASN A 130 14.50 4.64 -6.63
C ASN A 130 14.07 3.25 -6.13
N TRP A 131 15.02 2.31 -6.12
CA TRP A 131 14.81 0.96 -5.59
C TRP A 131 14.43 0.93 -4.11
N ILE A 132 14.83 1.93 -3.33
CA ILE A 132 14.43 2.04 -1.92
C ILE A 132 12.92 2.31 -1.83
N ASP A 133 12.37 3.12 -2.72
CA ASP A 133 10.94 3.44 -2.71
C ASP A 133 10.11 2.22 -3.14
N VAL A 134 10.57 1.45 -4.14
CA VAL A 134 10.01 0.13 -4.48
C VAL A 134 10.04 -0.85 -3.29
N ALA A 135 11.13 -0.85 -2.50
CA ALA A 135 11.24 -1.70 -1.32
C ALA A 135 10.28 -1.28 -0.20
N ILE A 136 10.06 0.03 -0.02
CA ILE A 136 9.10 0.57 0.94
C ILE A 136 7.67 0.20 0.53
N ASP A 137 7.32 0.40 -0.74
CA ASP A 137 6.04 0.02 -1.35
C ASP A 137 5.77 -1.48 -1.14
N LEU A 138 6.75 -2.33 -1.49
CA LEU A 138 6.66 -3.77 -1.32
C LEU A 138 6.56 -4.17 0.16
N GLY A 139 7.26 -3.49 1.05
CA GLY A 139 7.19 -3.70 2.49
C GLY A 139 5.79 -3.44 3.04
N GLY A 140 5.19 -2.32 2.65
CA GLY A 140 3.81 -1.97 2.98
C GLY A 140 2.83 -3.02 2.47
N ALA A 141 2.89 -3.31 1.18
CA ALA A 141 2.03 -4.30 0.53
C ALA A 141 2.15 -5.69 1.15
N THR A 142 3.38 -6.14 1.45
CA THR A 142 3.62 -7.44 2.09
C THR A 142 3.01 -7.50 3.48
N LEU A 143 3.12 -6.43 4.28
CA LEU A 143 2.46 -6.37 5.58
C LEU A 143 0.93 -6.44 5.43
N GLY A 144 0.36 -5.73 4.47
CA GLY A 144 -1.08 -5.80 4.16
C GLY A 144 -1.55 -7.20 3.78
N LEU A 145 -0.81 -7.87 2.89
CA LEU A 145 -1.05 -9.26 2.49
C LEU A 145 -1.01 -10.20 3.71
N LEU A 146 -0.01 -10.06 4.60
CA LEU A 146 0.15 -10.88 5.80
C LEU A 146 -0.99 -10.66 6.81
N ILE A 147 -1.43 -9.42 7.02
CA ILE A 147 -2.57 -9.09 7.89
C ILE A 147 -3.82 -9.83 7.39
N ALA A 148 -4.15 -9.68 6.10
CA ALA A 148 -5.33 -10.32 5.51
C ALA A 148 -5.24 -11.86 5.55
N PHE A 149 -4.06 -12.41 5.30
CA PHE A 149 -3.78 -13.85 5.41
C PHE A 149 -4.04 -14.38 6.82
N ALA A 150 -3.53 -13.71 7.85
CA ALA A 150 -3.71 -14.11 9.24
C ALA A 150 -5.20 -14.11 9.65
N PHE A 151 -5.95 -13.08 9.26
CA PHE A 151 -7.40 -13.04 9.49
C PHE A 151 -8.13 -14.20 8.82
N THR A 152 -7.74 -14.54 7.60
CA THR A 152 -8.41 -15.57 6.81
C THR A 152 -8.19 -16.98 7.37
N ILE A 153 -6.99 -17.28 7.86
CA ILE A 153 -6.71 -18.56 8.55
C ILE A 153 -7.58 -18.68 9.80
N LYS A 154 -7.60 -17.64 10.64
CA LYS A 154 -8.38 -17.62 11.88
C LYS A 154 -9.88 -17.80 11.64
N THR A 155 -10.41 -17.31 10.52
CA THR A 155 -11.82 -17.51 10.16
C THR A 155 -12.09 -18.96 9.75
N ASN A 156 -11.20 -19.60 8.98
CA ASN A 156 -11.40 -21.00 8.58
C ASN A 156 -11.36 -21.95 9.78
N GLU A 157 -10.44 -21.74 10.72
CA GLU A 157 -10.39 -22.52 11.97
C GLU A 157 -11.69 -22.45 12.78
N LYS A 158 -12.41 -21.33 12.76
CA LYS A 158 -13.70 -21.18 13.45
C LYS A 158 -14.86 -21.85 12.74
N VAL A 159 -14.77 -22.09 11.43
CA VAL A 159 -15.82 -22.79 10.67
C VAL A 159 -15.71 -24.30 10.84
N ASP A 160 -14.49 -24.79 11.07
CA ASP A 160 -14.21 -26.22 11.25
C ASP A 160 -14.38 -26.73 12.70
N ASN A 161 -14.69 -25.84 13.66
CA ASN A 161 -15.02 -26.16 15.07
C ASN A 161 -16.52 -25.98 15.34
#